data_AF-A0A9P5PM42-F1
#
_entry.id   AF-A0A9P5PM42-F1
#
_cell.length_a   1.000
_cell.length_b   1.000
_cell.length_c   1.000
_cell.angle_alpha   90.00
_cell.angle_beta   90.00
_cell.angle_gamma   90.00
#
_symmetry.space_group_name_H-M   'P 1'
#
loop_
_entity.id
_entity.type
_entity.pdbx_description
1 polymer ?
#
loop_
_entity_poly.entity_id
_entity_poly.type
_entity_poly.pdbx_seq_one_letter_code
_entity_poly.pdbx_strand_id
1 'polypeptide(L)'
;MLRKGQQQMAASREIWFTSYLKMDFLRSGRYRMMVLGSLPHILVFLGVLYTGAQDSRVKTKKRTRLPLKSEELDSLDKQLTRINAALKIIIKWKKSLDPQSDFHVRHDCLELQSIIKEIEEFIQNDLAELPIALSPETRAEFDMGFKGIAYRQSRPTESHRNWTSP
;
A
#
# COMPACT_ATOMS: atom_id res chain seq x y z
N MET A 1 0.70 23.66 12.52
CA MET A 1 0.71 23.67 11.04
C MET A 1 1.23 22.32 10.55
N LEU A 2 0.50 21.63 9.67
CA LEU A 2 0.97 20.37 9.05
C LEU A 2 2.11 20.66 8.05
N ARG A 3 3.09 19.77 7.94
CA ARG A 3 4.17 19.88 6.94
C ARG A 3 3.59 19.74 5.53
N LYS A 4 4.18 20.39 4.53
CA LYS A 4 3.71 20.37 3.11
C LYS A 4 3.45 18.95 2.58
N GLY A 5 4.30 17.97 2.93
CA GLY A 5 4.09 16.56 2.55
C GLY A 5 2.87 15.90 3.20
N GLN A 6 2.57 16.24 4.45
CA GLN A 6 1.37 15.73 5.15
C GLN A 6 0.08 16.31 4.54
N GLN A 7 0.10 17.59 4.14
CA GLN A 7 -1.02 18.21 3.44
C GLN A 7 -1.29 17.54 2.10
N GLN A 8 -0.24 17.20 1.35
CA GLN A 8 -0.37 16.50 0.07
C GLN A 8 -0.96 15.09 0.24
N MET A 9 -0.47 14.32 1.22
CA MET A 9 -1.02 13.00 1.52
C MET A 9 -2.48 13.06 1.97
N ALA A 10 -2.85 14.05 2.79
CA ALA A 10 -4.23 14.26 3.19
C ALA A 10 -5.15 14.59 2.00
N ALA A 11 -4.69 15.46 1.09
CA ALA A 11 -5.43 15.77 -0.13
C ALA A 11 -5.58 14.54 -1.04
N SER A 12 -4.52 13.75 -1.21
CA SER A 12 -4.58 12.50 -1.96
C SER A 12 -5.56 11.49 -1.32
N ARG A 13 -5.60 11.40 0.01
CA ARG A 13 -6.54 10.55 0.72
C ARG A 13 -7.99 10.96 0.46
N GLU A 14 -8.27 12.26 0.49
CA GLU A 14 -9.61 12.81 0.22
C GLU A 14 -10.08 12.49 -1.20
N ILE A 15 -9.17 12.57 -2.18
CA ILE A 15 -9.45 12.17 -3.57
C ILE A 15 -9.85 10.70 -3.63
N TRP A 16 -9.09 9.81 -2.99
CA TRP A 16 -9.41 8.38 -2.97
C TRP A 16 -10.73 8.10 -2.27
N PHE A 17 -10.95 8.70 -1.09
CA PHE A 17 -12.20 8.60 -0.35
C PHE A 17 -13.39 8.99 -1.22
N THR A 18 -13.31 10.14 -1.88
CA THR A 18 -14.38 10.65 -2.76
C THR A 18 -14.62 9.72 -3.95
N SER A 19 -13.57 9.18 -4.56
CA SER A 19 -13.70 8.23 -5.68
C SER A 19 -14.43 6.96 -5.27
N TYR A 20 -14.13 6.41 -4.09
CA TYR A 20 -14.86 5.26 -3.57
C TYR A 20 -16.29 5.60 -3.14
N LEU A 21 -16.51 6.81 -2.59
CA LEU A 21 -17.82 7.23 -2.15
C LEU A 21 -18.85 7.27 -3.30
N LYS A 22 -18.38 7.55 -4.52
CA LYS A 22 -19.17 7.58 -5.77
C LYS A 22 -19.52 6.19 -6.33
N MET A 23 -19.07 5.10 -5.72
CA MET A 23 -19.39 3.75 -6.19
C MET A 23 -20.74 3.31 -5.63
N ASP A 24 -21.77 3.40 -6.48
CA ASP A 24 -23.17 3.15 -6.11
C ASP A 24 -23.43 1.72 -5.62
N PHE A 25 -22.61 0.76 -6.05
CA PHE A 25 -22.75 -0.65 -5.67
C PHE A 25 -22.16 -0.99 -4.30
N LEU A 26 -21.39 -0.08 -3.67
CA LEU A 26 -20.82 -0.30 -2.34
C LEU A 26 -21.92 -0.24 -1.26
N ARG A 27 -22.53 -1.40 -0.99
CA ARG A 27 -23.55 -1.56 0.06
C ARG A 27 -22.98 -1.26 1.44
N SER A 28 -23.85 -0.87 2.38
CA SER A 28 -23.48 -0.77 3.79
C SER A 28 -22.96 -2.10 4.31
N GLY A 29 -21.89 -2.08 5.11
CA GLY A 29 -21.29 -3.29 5.64
C GLY A 29 -19.79 -3.20 5.84
N ARG A 30 -19.18 -4.35 6.18
CA ARG A 30 -17.76 -4.46 6.52
C ARG A 30 -16.84 -4.01 5.38
N TYR A 31 -17.13 -4.44 4.16
CA TYR A 31 -16.33 -4.10 2.99
C TYR A 31 -16.30 -2.59 2.74
N ARG A 32 -17.46 -1.93 2.77
CA ARG A 32 -17.56 -0.46 2.63
C ARG A 32 -16.76 0.28 3.70
N MET A 33 -16.78 -0.18 4.95
CA MET A 33 -15.95 0.45 6.00
C MET A 33 -14.44 0.32 5.71
N MET A 34 -14.00 -0.84 5.22
CA MET A 34 -12.60 -1.05 4.83
C MET A 34 -12.20 -0.15 3.66
N VAL A 35 -13.05 -0.09 2.63
CA VAL A 35 -12.79 0.67 1.40
C VAL A 35 -12.88 2.18 1.58
N LEU A 36 -13.80 2.68 2.40
CA LEU A 36 -13.92 4.12 2.66
C LEU A 36 -12.98 4.60 3.76
N GLY A 37 -12.75 3.80 4.80
CA GLY A 37 -11.91 4.22 5.92
C GLY A 37 -10.43 3.97 5.68
N SER A 38 -10.08 2.73 5.37
CA SER A 38 -8.70 2.23 5.49
C SER A 38 -7.96 2.16 4.18
N LEU A 39 -8.64 1.76 3.11
CA LEU A 39 -8.05 1.63 1.78
C LEU A 39 -7.48 2.94 1.20
N PRO A 40 -8.06 4.14 1.45
CA PRO A 40 -7.47 5.39 0.97
C PRO A 40 -6.05 5.61 1.50
N HIS A 41 -5.77 5.19 2.74
CA HIS A 41 -4.41 5.27 3.30
C HIS A 41 -3.42 4.36 2.57
N ILE A 42 -3.84 3.12 2.25
CA ILE A 42 -3.03 2.19 1.45
C ILE A 42 -2.74 2.78 0.06
N LEU A 43 -3.72 3.38 -0.59
CA LEU A 43 -3.54 3.94 -1.93
C LEU A 43 -2.62 5.17 -1.94
N VAL A 44 -2.67 6.01 -0.90
CA VAL A 44 -1.69 7.09 -0.70
C VAL A 44 -0.29 6.52 -0.55
N PHE A 45 -0.12 5.51 0.31
CA PHE A 45 1.15 4.81 0.48
C PHE A 45 1.67 4.24 -0.86
N LEU A 46 0.85 3.50 -1.60
CA LEU A 46 1.22 2.95 -2.91
C LEU A 46 1.52 4.05 -3.95
N GLY A 47 0.89 5.22 -3.83
CA GLY A 47 1.22 6.41 -4.60
C GLY A 47 2.64 6.89 -4.37
N VAL A 48 3.02 7.07 -3.10
CA VAL A 48 4.37 7.50 -2.71
C VAL A 48 5.40 6.45 -3.08
N LEU A 49 5.14 5.17 -2.78
CA LEU A 49 6.02 4.06 -3.10
C LEU A 49 6.27 3.95 -4.61
N TYR A 50 5.23 4.09 -5.44
CA TYR A 50 5.36 4.10 -6.90
C TYR A 50 6.25 5.24 -7.39
N THR A 51 6.03 6.46 -6.91
CA THR A 51 6.85 7.63 -7.29
C THR A 51 8.29 7.46 -6.86
N GLY A 52 8.53 6.98 -5.63
CA GLY A 52 9.87 6.66 -5.14
C GLY A 52 10.58 5.63 -6.02
N ALA A 53 9.90 4.54 -6.39
CA ALA A 53 10.45 3.53 -7.28
C ALA A 53 10.75 4.07 -8.68
N GLN A 54 9.90 4.96 -9.23
CA GLN A 54 10.14 5.63 -10.50
C GLN A 54 11.35 6.55 -10.46
N ASP A 55 11.47 7.38 -9.42
CA ASP A 55 12.61 8.28 -9.23
C ASP A 55 13.91 7.50 -9.10
N SER A 56 13.89 6.42 -8.32
CA SER A 56 15.02 5.51 -8.17
C SER A 56 15.40 4.87 -9.50
N ARG A 57 14.43 4.39 -10.30
CA ARG A 57 14.68 3.87 -11.64
C ARG A 57 15.38 4.90 -12.52
N VAL A 58 14.89 6.14 -12.53
CA VAL A 58 15.46 7.23 -13.34
C VAL A 58 16.87 7.55 -12.87
N LYS A 59 17.12 7.63 -11.57
CA LYS A 59 18.45 7.89 -11.00
C LYS A 59 19.44 6.77 -11.33
N THR A 60 19.07 5.51 -11.14
CA THR A 60 19.92 4.36 -11.47
C THR A 60 20.22 4.32 -12.97
N LYS A 61 19.22 4.54 -13.84
CA LYS A 61 19.42 4.61 -15.30
C LYS A 61 20.30 5.78 -15.74
N LYS A 62 20.29 6.91 -15.03
CA LYS A 62 21.24 7.99 -15.28
C LYS A 62 22.65 7.59 -14.86
N ARG A 63 22.78 6.88 -13.74
CA ARG A 63 24.08 6.43 -13.21
C ARG A 63 24.77 5.43 -14.15
N THR A 64 24.03 4.53 -14.81
CA THR A 64 24.61 3.57 -15.79
C THR A 64 25.21 4.22 -17.04
N ARG A 65 24.96 5.52 -17.28
CA ARG A 65 25.53 6.26 -18.41
C ARG A 65 26.88 6.90 -18.11
N LEU A 66 27.34 6.83 -16.86
CA LEU A 66 28.63 7.38 -16.45
C LEU A 66 29.74 6.36 -16.70
N PRO A 67 30.99 6.81 -16.89
CA PRO A 67 32.14 5.91 -16.95
C PRO A 67 32.30 5.23 -15.58
N LEU A 68 32.05 3.93 -15.54
CA LEU A 68 32.05 3.09 -14.35
C LEU A 68 32.85 1.82 -14.61
N LYS A 69 33.30 1.16 -13.54
CA LYS A 69 33.92 -0.16 -13.66
C LYS A 69 32.85 -1.20 -14.01
N SER A 70 33.25 -2.32 -14.63
CA SER A 70 32.33 -3.40 -15.04
C SER A 70 31.48 -3.90 -13.87
N GLU A 71 32.09 -4.11 -12.69
CA GLU A 71 31.38 -4.60 -11.50
C GLU A 71 30.30 -3.62 -11.00
N GLU A 72 30.56 -2.31 -11.11
CA GLU A 72 29.58 -1.28 -10.73
C GLU A 72 28.41 -1.26 -11.71
N LEU A 73 28.67 -1.44 -13.01
CA LEU A 73 27.63 -1.55 -14.02
C LEU A 73 26.75 -2.78 -13.77
N ASP A 74 27.35 -3.94 -13.51
CA ASP A 74 26.62 -5.18 -13.20
C ASP A 74 25.73 -5.01 -11.96
N SER A 75 26.23 -4.32 -10.94
CA SER A 75 25.45 -4.01 -9.73
C SER A 75 24.25 -3.09 -10.04
N LEU A 76 24.44 -2.07 -10.89
CA LEU A 76 23.37 -1.16 -11.28
C LEU A 76 22.32 -1.85 -12.16
N ASP A 77 22.72 -2.78 -13.03
CA ASP A 77 21.79 -3.55 -13.86
C ASP A 77 20.95 -4.52 -13.01
N LYS A 78 21.55 -5.17 -12.01
CA LYS A 78 20.81 -5.94 -11.00
C LYS A 78 19.82 -5.05 -10.24
N GLN A 79 20.25 -3.85 -9.82
CA GLN A 79 19.37 -2.90 -9.14
C GLN A 79 18.21 -2.43 -10.04
N LEU A 80 18.46 -2.12 -11.32
CA LEU A 80 17.40 -1.77 -12.28
C LEU A 80 16.41 -2.91 -12.45
N THR A 81 16.88 -4.15 -12.49
CA THR A 81 16.03 -5.35 -12.60
C THR A 81 15.10 -5.45 -11.40
N ARG A 82 15.62 -5.30 -10.17
CA ARG A 82 14.83 -5.28 -8.93
C ARG A 82 13.80 -4.16 -8.91
N ILE A 83 14.20 -2.92 -9.25
CA ILE A 83 13.30 -1.77 -9.29
C ILE A 83 12.18 -2.00 -10.32
N ASN A 84 12.49 -2.55 -11.49
CA ASN A 84 11.48 -2.87 -12.51
C ASN A 84 10.52 -3.97 -12.06
N ALA A 85 10.99 -4.98 -11.34
CA ALA A 85 10.14 -6.02 -10.76
C ALA A 85 9.19 -5.42 -9.71
N ALA A 86 9.72 -4.59 -8.80
CA ALA A 86 8.93 -3.88 -7.80
C ALA A 86 7.86 -2.97 -8.44
N LEU A 87 8.21 -2.23 -9.48
CA LEU A 87 7.23 -1.38 -10.20
C LEU A 87 6.09 -2.21 -10.81
N LYS A 88 6.36 -3.39 -11.35
CA LYS A 88 5.31 -4.26 -11.91
C LYS A 88 4.30 -4.68 -10.85
N ILE A 89 4.76 -5.11 -9.67
CA ILE A 89 3.88 -5.53 -8.58
C ILE A 89 3.12 -4.35 -7.96
N ILE A 90 3.76 -3.20 -7.78
CA ILE A 90 3.11 -1.98 -7.28
C ILE A 90 1.99 -1.56 -8.24
N ILE A 91 2.24 -1.58 -9.55
CA ILE A 91 1.22 -1.27 -10.57
C ILE A 91 0.08 -2.29 -10.52
N LYS A 92 0.38 -3.58 -10.35
CA LYS A 92 -0.64 -4.63 -10.19
C LYS A 92 -1.55 -4.31 -9.01
N TRP A 93 -1.01 -4.04 -7.82
CA TRP A 93 -1.82 -3.71 -6.64
C TRP A 93 -2.63 -2.44 -6.84
N LYS A 94 -2.03 -1.37 -7.37
CA LYS A 94 -2.76 -0.12 -7.68
C LYS A 94 -3.94 -0.35 -8.61
N LYS A 95 -3.78 -1.20 -9.64
CA LYS A 95 -4.86 -1.55 -10.57
C LYS A 95 -5.95 -2.38 -9.90
N SER A 96 -5.56 -3.42 -9.14
CA SER A 96 -6.51 -4.28 -8.43
C SER A 96 -7.36 -3.49 -7.43
N LEU A 97 -6.72 -2.55 -6.73
CA LEU A 97 -7.35 -1.69 -5.73
C LEU A 97 -7.88 -0.38 -6.34
N ASP A 98 -7.90 -0.19 -7.65
CA ASP A 98 -8.47 1.04 -8.21
C ASP A 98 -10.00 1.04 -8.02
N PRO A 99 -10.65 2.18 -7.69
CA PRO A 99 -12.11 2.27 -7.58
C PRO A 99 -12.87 1.75 -8.81
N GLN A 100 -12.27 1.79 -10.01
CA GLN A 100 -12.87 1.29 -11.25
C GLN A 100 -12.58 -0.20 -11.51
N SER A 101 -11.86 -0.88 -10.62
CA SER A 101 -11.55 -2.30 -10.72
C SER A 101 -12.78 -3.16 -10.41
N ASP A 102 -13.02 -4.16 -11.26
CA ASP A 102 -14.05 -5.20 -11.04
C ASP A 102 -13.85 -5.97 -9.72
N PHE A 103 -12.63 -5.93 -9.16
CA PHE A 103 -12.32 -6.44 -7.83
C PHE A 103 -13.35 -6.01 -6.77
N HIS A 104 -13.80 -4.77 -6.83
CA HIS A 104 -14.71 -4.22 -5.83
C HIS A 104 -16.15 -4.74 -5.95
N VAL A 105 -16.56 -5.24 -7.12
CA VAL A 105 -17.93 -5.74 -7.37
C VAL A 105 -18.27 -6.93 -6.47
N ARG A 106 -17.28 -7.77 -6.17
CA ARG A 106 -17.46 -8.98 -5.34
C ARG A 106 -17.55 -8.70 -3.85
N HIS A 107 -17.15 -7.50 -3.40
CA HIS A 107 -17.04 -7.15 -1.98
C HIS A 107 -16.25 -8.16 -1.12
N ASP A 108 -15.25 -8.82 -1.72
CA ASP A 108 -14.49 -9.87 -1.05
C ASP A 108 -13.51 -9.28 -0.03
N CYS A 109 -13.88 -9.39 1.25
CA CYS A 109 -13.06 -8.91 2.36
C CYS A 109 -11.78 -9.73 2.55
N LEU A 110 -11.79 -11.03 2.21
CA LEU A 110 -10.64 -11.91 2.38
C LEU A 110 -9.62 -11.66 1.28
N GLU A 111 -10.08 -11.50 0.05
CA GLU A 111 -9.21 -11.15 -1.07
C GLU A 111 -8.55 -9.77 -0.86
N LEU A 112 -9.31 -8.78 -0.36
CA LEU A 112 -8.74 -7.48 0.03
C LEU A 112 -7.66 -7.64 1.11
N GLN A 113 -7.93 -8.43 2.16
CA GLN A 113 -6.93 -8.71 3.20
C GLN A 113 -5.68 -9.39 2.63
N SER A 114 -5.84 -10.33 1.69
CA SER A 114 -4.73 -11.01 1.03
C SER A 114 -3.82 -10.02 0.32
N ILE A 115 -4.39 -9.12 -0.50
CA ILE A 115 -3.62 -8.09 -1.20
C ILE A 115 -2.87 -7.19 -0.20
N ILE A 116 -3.52 -6.79 0.89
CA ILE A 116 -2.88 -5.93 1.90
C ILE A 116 -1.73 -6.66 2.63
N LYS A 117 -1.84 -7.97 2.87
CA LYS A 117 -0.76 -8.80 3.43
C LYS A 117 0.40 -8.97 2.45
N GLU A 118 0.14 -9.19 1.16
CA GLU A 118 1.19 -9.22 0.13
C GLU A 118 1.99 -7.90 0.10
N ILE A 119 1.32 -6.76 0.27
CA ILE A 119 2.00 -5.46 0.37
C ILE A 119 2.86 -5.39 1.64
N GLU A 120 2.37 -5.88 2.77
CA GLU A 120 3.14 -5.94 4.02
C GLU A 120 4.41 -6.79 3.87
N GLU A 121 4.27 -7.99 3.30
CA GLU A 121 5.39 -8.91 3.06
C GLU A 121 6.45 -8.26 2.17
N PHE A 122 6.04 -7.58 1.10
CA PHE A 122 6.95 -6.82 0.25
C PHE A 122 7.69 -5.71 1.01
N ILE A 123 6.98 -4.98 1.88
CA ILE A 123 7.59 -3.92 2.69
C ILE A 123 8.63 -4.49 3.65
N GLN A 124 8.38 -5.67 4.21
CA GLN A 124 9.27 -6.31 5.19
C GLN A 124 10.49 -6.96 4.52
N ASN A 125 10.30 -7.59 3.37
CA ASN A 125 11.30 -8.47 2.77
C ASN A 125 12.04 -7.84 1.58
N ASP A 126 11.32 -7.14 0.71
CA ASP A 126 11.87 -6.71 -0.60
C ASP A 126 12.23 -5.23 -0.63
N LEU A 127 11.50 -4.38 0.11
CA LEU A 127 11.67 -2.94 0.03
C LEU A 127 13.07 -2.48 0.46
N ALA A 128 13.70 -3.18 1.40
CA ALA A 128 15.05 -2.88 1.87
C ALA A 128 16.12 -3.06 0.78
N GLU A 129 15.86 -3.89 -0.24
CA GLU A 129 16.77 -4.07 -1.37
C GLU A 129 16.67 -2.94 -2.42
N LEU A 130 15.66 -2.08 -2.27
CA LEU A 130 15.40 -0.99 -3.20
C LEU A 130 15.98 0.32 -2.64
N PRO A 131 16.57 1.17 -3.50
CA PRO A 131 17.06 2.49 -3.08
C PRO A 131 15.89 3.47 -2.96
N ILE A 132 14.88 3.15 -2.16
CA ILE A 132 13.67 3.95 -1.93
C ILE A 132 13.64 4.31 -0.45
N ALA A 133 13.62 5.60 -0.14
CA ALA A 133 13.44 6.08 1.22
C ALA A 133 11.97 6.38 1.47
N LEU A 134 11.38 5.74 2.47
CA LEU A 134 10.05 6.09 2.96
C LEU A 134 10.16 6.99 4.19
N SER A 135 9.36 8.05 4.22
CA SER A 135 9.27 8.87 5.43
C SER A 135 8.45 8.14 6.51
N PRO A 136 8.64 8.46 7.80
CA PRO A 136 7.80 7.93 8.87
C PRO A 136 6.30 8.19 8.64
N GLU A 137 5.96 9.34 8.07
CA GLU A 137 4.57 9.68 7.75
C GLU A 137 4.01 8.79 6.63
N THR A 138 4.81 8.46 5.61
CA THR A 138 4.40 7.49 4.58
C THR A 138 4.19 6.09 5.18
N ARG A 139 5.07 5.66 6.09
CA ARG A 139 4.89 4.38 6.79
C ARG A 139 3.62 4.36 7.64
N ALA A 140 3.32 5.47 8.32
CA ALA A 140 2.11 5.60 9.13
C ALA A 140 0.82 5.48 8.29
N GLU A 141 0.80 5.96 7.03
CA GLU A 141 -0.33 5.73 6.12
C GLU A 141 -0.53 4.23 5.86
N PHE A 142 0.54 3.47 5.60
CA PHE A 142 0.43 2.02 5.46
C PHE A 142 -0.12 1.36 6.73
N ASP A 143 0.46 1.67 7.88
CA ASP A 143 0.10 1.05 9.16
C ASP A 143 -1.38 1.34 9.53
N MET A 144 -1.88 2.55 9.25
CA MET A 144 -3.29 2.92 9.43
C MET A 144 -4.22 2.09 8.54
N GLY A 145 -3.90 1.98 7.25
CA GLY A 145 -4.67 1.19 6.31
C GLY A 145 -4.65 -0.31 6.64
N PHE A 146 -3.46 -0.83 6.96
CA PHE A 146 -3.24 -2.22 7.32
C PHE A 146 -4.04 -2.61 8.56
N LYS A 147 -3.98 -1.82 9.63
CA LYS A 147 -4.73 -2.08 10.87
C LYS A 147 -6.24 -2.14 10.63
N GLY A 148 -6.76 -1.28 9.76
CA GLY A 148 -8.19 -1.23 9.47
C GLY A 148 -8.70 -2.39 8.60
N ILE A 149 -7.82 -3.01 7.81
CA ILE A 149 -8.17 -4.11 6.89
C ILE A 149 -7.77 -5.48 7.48
N ALA A 150 -6.50 -5.66 7.83
CA ALA A 150 -5.91 -6.95 8.18
C ALA A 150 -6.04 -7.33 9.66
N TYR A 151 -6.05 -6.36 10.58
CA TYR A 151 -6.00 -6.64 12.03
C TYR A 151 -7.37 -6.98 12.66
N ARG A 152 -8.48 -6.79 11.95
CA ARG A 152 -9.84 -7.02 12.50
C ARG A 152 -10.30 -8.50 12.49
N GLN A 153 -9.37 -9.45 12.58
CA GLN A 153 -9.65 -10.86 12.79
C GLN A 153 -9.31 -11.29 14.22
N SER A 154 -10.15 -10.84 15.15
CA SER A 154 -10.58 -11.62 16.33
C SER A 154 -11.59 -10.75 17.08
N ARG A 155 -12.90 -10.98 16.88
CA ARG A 155 -13.79 -10.81 18.02
C ARG A 155 -13.26 -11.82 19.05
N PRO A 156 -13.05 -11.44 20.33
CA PRO A 156 -12.96 -12.46 21.37
C PRO A 156 -14.22 -13.31 21.21
N THR A 157 -14.07 -14.59 20.92
CA THR A 157 -15.14 -15.53 21.14
C THR A 157 -15.57 -15.34 22.59
N GLU A 158 -16.84 -15.02 22.78
CA GLU A 158 -17.45 -14.85 24.09
C GLU A 158 -17.50 -16.23 24.76
N SER A 159 -16.36 -16.70 25.28
CA SER A 159 -16.26 -17.90 26.10
C SER A 159 -15.89 -17.50 27.51
N HIS A 160 -16.80 -17.81 28.43
CA HIS A 160 -16.75 -17.66 29.89
C HIS A 160 -17.27 -16.33 30.48
N ARG A 161 -18.59 -16.14 30.38
CA ARG A 161 -19.36 -15.65 31.53
C ARG A 161 -19.98 -16.85 32.26
N ASN A 162 -19.16 -17.61 32.98
CA ASN A 162 -19.65 -18.44 34.08
C ASN A 162 -19.61 -17.60 35.35
N TRP A 163 -20.69 -16.87 35.61
CA TRP A 163 -20.94 -16.34 36.95
C TRP A 163 -21.69 -17.43 37.73
N THR A 164 -20.96 -18.21 38.52
CA THR A 164 -21.53 -18.94 39.64
C THR A 164 -21.68 -17.97 40.80
N SER A 165 -22.93 -17.78 41.23
CA SER A 165 -23.31 -17.07 42.46
C SER A 165 -22.70 -17.71 43.71
N PRO A 166 -22.54 -16.96 44.81
CA PRO A 166 -22.77 -17.49 46.15
C PRO A 166 -24.26 -17.71 46.41
#